data_AF-A0AAJ5SM72-F1
#
_entry.id   AF-A0AAJ5SM72-F1
#
_cell.length_a   1.000
_cell.length_b   1.000
_cell.length_c   1.000
_cell.angle_alpha   90.00
_cell.angle_beta   90.00
_cell.angle_gamma   90.00
#
_symmetry.space_group_name_H-M   'P 1'
#
loop_
_entity.id
_entity.type
_entity.pdbx_description
1 polymer ?
#
loop_
_entity_poly.entity_id
_entity_poly.type
_entity_poly.pdbx_seq_one_letter_code
_entity_poly.pdbx_strand_id
1 'polypeptide(L)'
;MPAKSRSARLTHLDDAGLPTMVDVSGKAITARSATAESRVRFPAAVAAQLRANGLRSAKGGIVETAVIAGTMAVKRTHELIPFCHPLPIDACRFEIDWAGEQVLDIRCTVRCVHRTGVEMEALTGASVAALTVYDMCKALSHSMSIGPTKLVSKRGGKRDIGAAQ
;
A
#
# COMPACT_ATOMS: atom_id res chain seq x y z
N MET A 1 41.59 9.42 -14.03
CA MET A 1 41.02 8.12 -13.62
C MET A 1 39.58 8.35 -13.22
N PRO A 2 38.56 7.84 -13.92
CA PRO A 2 37.18 8.06 -13.52
C PRO A 2 36.83 7.17 -12.33
N ALA A 3 36.16 7.74 -11.33
CA ALA A 3 35.72 7.07 -10.12
C ALA A 3 34.68 5.98 -10.46
N LYS A 4 34.95 4.74 -10.03
CA LYS A 4 33.98 3.64 -10.10
C LYS A 4 32.78 3.99 -9.22
N SER A 5 31.63 4.21 -9.86
CA SER A 5 30.31 4.18 -9.22
C SER A 5 30.18 2.87 -8.43
N ARG A 6 30.03 2.94 -7.11
CA ARG A 6 29.64 1.79 -6.28
C ARG A 6 28.21 1.43 -6.68
N SER A 7 28.04 0.43 -7.54
CA SER A 7 26.70 -0.12 -7.75
C SER A 7 26.19 -0.63 -6.40
N ALA A 8 25.05 -0.12 -5.96
CA ALA A 8 24.34 -0.69 -4.84
C ALA A 8 24.00 -2.13 -5.24
N ARG A 9 24.67 -3.12 -4.64
CA ARG A 9 24.45 -4.53 -4.92
C ARG A 9 22.95 -4.81 -4.75
N LEU A 10 22.28 -5.25 -5.82
CA LEU A 10 20.85 -5.56 -5.81
C LEU A 10 20.62 -6.65 -4.75
N THR A 11 19.81 -6.37 -3.74
CA THR A 11 19.65 -7.27 -2.59
C THR A 11 18.79 -8.50 -2.88
N HIS A 12 18.08 -8.53 -4.02
CA HIS A 12 17.20 -9.64 -4.41
C HIS A 12 17.80 -10.58 -5.44
N LEU A 13 19.11 -10.47 -5.71
CA LEU A 13 19.83 -11.39 -6.57
C LEU A 13 20.97 -12.04 -5.78
N ASP A 14 21.22 -13.32 -6.00
CA ASP A 14 22.41 -14.00 -5.50
C ASP A 14 23.66 -13.67 -6.35
N ASP A 15 24.80 -14.25 -5.99
CA ASP A 15 26.06 -14.04 -6.71
C ASP A 15 26.05 -14.63 -8.15
N ALA A 16 25.07 -15.47 -8.48
CA ALA A 16 24.81 -15.99 -9.83
C ALA A 16 23.76 -15.17 -10.60
N GLY A 17 23.18 -14.12 -9.99
CA GLY A 17 22.13 -13.29 -10.59
C GLY A 17 20.74 -13.92 -10.54
N LEU A 18 20.52 -14.94 -9.72
CA LEU A 18 19.22 -15.59 -9.54
C LEU A 18 18.40 -14.88 -8.46
N PRO A 19 17.07 -14.78 -8.62
CA PRO A 19 16.20 -14.17 -7.61
C PRO A 19 16.28 -14.87 -6.26
N THR A 20 16.53 -14.09 -5.20
CA THR A 20 16.63 -14.62 -3.83
C THR A 20 15.94 -13.71 -2.80
N MET A 21 15.45 -14.33 -1.73
CA MET A 21 14.93 -13.63 -0.56
C MET A 21 16.11 -13.22 0.33
N VAL A 22 16.16 -11.95 0.73
CA VAL A 22 17.22 -11.43 1.60
C VAL A 22 17.19 -12.12 2.97
N ASP A 23 18.30 -12.70 3.41
CA ASP A 23 18.42 -13.15 4.79
C ASP A 23 18.44 -11.93 5.75
N VAL A 24 17.54 -11.97 6.73
CA VAL A 24 17.39 -10.94 7.77
C VAL A 24 17.70 -11.44 9.17
N SER A 25 18.16 -12.69 9.32
CA SER A 25 18.47 -13.36 10.60
C SER A 25 19.45 -12.57 11.49
N GLY A 26 20.43 -11.88 10.88
CA GLY A 26 21.40 -11.04 11.58
C GLY A 26 20.94 -9.61 11.88
N LYS A 27 19.74 -9.19 11.43
CA LYS A 27 19.22 -7.83 11.66
C LYS A 27 18.50 -7.74 13.00
N ALA A 28 18.64 -6.61 13.68
CA ALA A 28 17.92 -6.32 14.92
C ALA A 28 16.40 -6.26 14.71
N ILE A 29 15.66 -6.76 15.70
CA ILE A 29 14.21 -6.60 15.80
C ILE A 29 13.93 -5.21 16.36
N THR A 30 13.15 -4.41 15.62
CA THR A 30 12.76 -3.05 16.04
C THR A 30 11.32 -2.79 15.63
N ALA A 31 10.68 -1.78 16.24
CA ALA A 31 9.42 -1.27 15.72
C ALA A 31 9.59 -0.77 14.28
N ARG A 32 8.59 -1.05 13.44
CA ARG A 32 8.51 -0.70 12.02
C ARG A 32 7.15 -0.10 11.75
N SER A 33 7.12 0.95 10.93
CA SER A 33 5.88 1.54 10.45
C SER A 33 6.05 1.96 9.00
N ALA A 34 5.01 1.80 8.20
CA ALA A 34 4.96 2.35 6.85
C ALA A 34 3.55 2.87 6.57
N THR A 35 3.48 3.99 5.85
CA THR A 35 2.24 4.56 5.34
C THR A 35 2.34 4.69 3.82
N ALA A 36 1.38 4.14 3.10
CA ALA A 36 1.24 4.26 1.66
C ALA A 36 -0.07 4.96 1.29
N GLU A 37 -0.06 5.64 0.15
CA GLU A 37 -1.21 6.33 -0.44
C GLU A 37 -1.54 5.67 -1.78
N SER A 38 -2.82 5.45 -2.05
CA SER A 38 -3.36 5.16 -3.38
C SER A 38 -4.56 6.06 -3.62
N ARG A 39 -4.83 6.39 -4.88
CA ARG A 39 -5.94 7.28 -5.25
C ARG A 39 -6.86 6.62 -6.26
N VAL A 40 -8.15 6.94 -6.18
CA VAL A 40 -9.12 6.59 -7.23
C VAL A 40 -9.73 7.87 -7.75
N ARG A 41 -9.54 8.14 -9.05
CA ARG A 41 -10.16 9.28 -9.73
C ARG A 41 -11.41 8.83 -10.47
N PHE A 42 -12.47 9.60 -10.31
CA PHE A 42 -13.78 9.36 -10.88
C PHE A 42 -14.14 10.43 -11.92
N PRO A 43 -14.94 10.09 -12.94
CA PRO A 43 -15.65 11.08 -13.74
C PRO A 43 -16.50 11.98 -12.84
N ALA A 44 -16.65 13.27 -13.19
CA ALA A 44 -17.31 14.26 -12.34
C ALA A 44 -18.72 13.86 -11.91
N ALA A 45 -19.52 13.33 -12.84
CA ALA A 45 -20.88 12.87 -12.56
C ALA A 45 -20.92 11.72 -11.55
N VAL A 46 -20.01 10.75 -11.68
CA VAL A 46 -19.89 9.60 -10.76
C VAL A 46 -19.45 10.08 -9.38
N ALA A 47 -18.47 10.99 -9.31
CA ALA A 47 -18.00 11.54 -8.05
C ALA A 47 -19.11 12.29 -7.30
N ALA A 48 -19.87 13.13 -8.00
CA ALA A 48 -21.00 13.86 -7.43
C ALA A 48 -22.08 12.90 -6.89
N GLN A 49 -22.41 11.86 -7.65
CA GLN A 49 -23.36 10.83 -7.20
C GLN A 49 -22.86 10.08 -5.95
N LEU A 50 -21.59 9.68 -5.93
CA LEU A 50 -20.98 8.98 -4.80
C LEU A 50 -20.85 9.86 -3.55
N ARG A 51 -20.66 11.16 -3.72
CA ARG A 51 -20.73 12.11 -2.59
C ARG A 51 -22.13 12.22 -2.03
N ALA A 52 -23.12 12.41 -2.90
CA ALA A 52 -24.52 12.57 -2.51
C ALA A 52 -25.07 11.33 -1.78
N ASN A 53 -24.58 10.13 -2.13
CA ASN A 53 -25.01 8.89 -1.51
C ASN A 53 -24.13 8.41 -0.34
N GLY A 54 -23.12 9.20 0.05
CA GLY A 54 -22.24 8.88 1.17
C GLY A 54 -21.35 7.65 0.96
N LEU A 55 -20.82 7.46 -0.26
CA LEU A 55 -19.99 6.31 -0.64
C LEU A 55 -20.69 4.96 -0.41
N ARG A 56 -21.99 4.90 -0.69
CA ARG A 56 -22.78 3.66 -0.66
C ARG A 56 -23.14 3.22 -2.08
N SER A 57 -23.21 1.91 -2.28
CA SER A 57 -23.65 1.30 -3.52
C SER A 57 -24.77 0.30 -3.27
N ALA A 58 -25.38 -0.23 -4.32
CA ALA A 58 -26.31 -1.36 -4.21
C ALA A 58 -25.66 -2.62 -3.59
N LYS A 59 -24.32 -2.69 -3.55
CA LYS A 59 -23.54 -3.77 -2.94
C LYS A 59 -23.19 -3.50 -1.46
N GLY A 60 -23.64 -2.39 -0.88
CA GLY A 60 -23.30 -1.97 0.49
C GLY A 60 -22.28 -0.82 0.53
N GLY A 61 -21.65 -0.65 1.70
CA GLY A 61 -20.69 0.42 1.97
C GLY A 61 -19.37 0.21 1.23
N ILE A 62 -19.00 1.17 0.38
CA ILE A 62 -17.81 1.08 -0.48
C ILE A 62 -16.54 1.16 0.37
N VAL A 63 -16.50 2.10 1.31
CA VAL A 63 -15.34 2.34 2.19
C VAL A 63 -15.10 1.15 3.10
N GLU A 64 -16.14 0.64 3.76
CA GLU A 64 -16.06 -0.48 4.68
C GLU A 64 -15.56 -1.74 3.98
N THR A 65 -16.07 -2.02 2.78
CA THR A 65 -15.62 -3.15 1.96
C THR A 65 -14.16 -3.00 1.55
N ALA A 66 -13.74 -1.79 1.16
CA ALA A 66 -12.35 -1.50 0.81
C ALA A 66 -11.39 -1.64 2.00
N VAL A 67 -11.80 -1.24 3.21
CA VAL A 67 -11.02 -1.44 4.45
C VAL A 67 -10.83 -2.92 4.76
N ILE A 68 -11.89 -3.73 4.65
CA ILE A 68 -11.81 -5.18 4.87
C ILE A 68 -10.85 -5.82 3.87
N ALA A 69 -11.04 -5.56 2.57
CA ALA A 69 -10.21 -6.12 1.52
C ALA A 69 -8.74 -5.68 1.65
N GLY A 70 -8.50 -4.40 1.91
CA GLY A 70 -7.16 -3.87 2.17
C GLY A 70 -6.49 -4.52 3.38
N THR A 71 -7.23 -4.74 4.48
CA THR A 71 -6.70 -5.40 5.69
C THR A 71 -6.36 -6.86 5.42
N MET A 72 -7.18 -7.57 4.62
CA MET A 72 -6.85 -8.93 4.19
C MET A 72 -5.59 -8.95 3.32
N ALA A 73 -5.46 -7.99 2.40
CA ALA A 73 -4.31 -7.87 1.51
C ALA A 73 -3.01 -7.60 2.27
N VAL A 74 -3.03 -6.70 3.27
CA VAL A 74 -1.90 -6.43 4.17
C VAL A 74 -1.37 -7.74 4.77
N LYS A 75 -2.25 -8.57 5.34
CA LYS A 75 -1.87 -9.84 5.98
C LYS A 75 -1.37 -10.90 5.00
N ARG A 76 -1.75 -10.80 3.71
CA ARG A 76 -1.38 -11.73 2.64
C ARG A 76 -0.32 -11.19 1.69
N THR A 77 0.36 -10.11 2.05
CA THR A 77 1.37 -9.48 1.17
C THR A 77 2.45 -10.45 0.72
N HIS A 78 2.94 -11.30 1.64
CA HIS A 78 3.96 -12.31 1.36
C HIS A 78 3.47 -13.44 0.43
N GLU A 79 2.16 -13.66 0.31
CA GLU A 79 1.59 -14.61 -0.66
C GLU A 79 1.56 -14.03 -2.08
N LEU A 80 1.55 -12.70 -2.20
CA LEU A 80 1.43 -11.98 -3.48
C LEU A 80 2.80 -11.50 -4.01
N ILE A 81 3.71 -11.11 -3.12
CA ILE A 81 5.02 -10.55 -3.48
C ILE A 81 6.11 -11.60 -3.21
N PRO A 82 6.71 -12.21 -4.25
CA PRO A 82 7.49 -13.45 -4.12
C PRO A 82 8.62 -13.48 -3.09
N PHE A 83 9.26 -12.34 -2.80
CA PHE A 83 10.40 -12.27 -1.89
C PHE A 83 10.12 -11.45 -0.62
N CYS A 84 8.86 -11.17 -0.32
CA CYS A 84 8.47 -10.61 0.97
C CYS A 84 8.53 -11.69 2.04
N HIS A 85 9.11 -11.34 3.19
CA HIS A 85 9.03 -12.19 4.38
C HIS A 85 7.59 -12.21 4.91
N PRO A 86 7.11 -13.33 5.46
CA PRO A 86 5.90 -13.33 6.27
C PRO A 86 6.15 -12.50 7.55
N LEU A 87 5.29 -11.54 7.85
CA LEU A 87 5.44 -10.63 8.99
C LEU A 87 4.25 -10.71 9.97
N PRO A 88 4.50 -10.70 11.29
CA PRO A 88 3.44 -10.60 12.29
C PRO A 88 2.93 -9.15 12.34
N ILE A 89 1.82 -8.86 11.66
CA ILE A 89 1.25 -7.51 11.60
C ILE A 89 0.60 -7.16 12.95
N ASP A 90 1.11 -6.12 13.61
CA ASP A 90 0.60 -5.67 14.92
C ASP A 90 -0.56 -4.68 14.76
N ALA A 91 -0.51 -3.81 13.75
CA ALA A 91 -1.60 -2.88 13.46
C ALA A 91 -1.70 -2.55 11.97
N CYS A 92 -2.93 -2.34 11.53
CA CYS A 92 -3.29 -1.91 10.17
C CYS A 92 -4.44 -0.91 10.26
N ARG A 93 -4.26 0.29 9.71
CA ARG A 93 -5.26 1.35 9.71
C ARG A 93 -5.43 1.94 8.31
N PHE A 94 -6.68 2.19 7.95
CA PHE A 94 -7.04 2.87 6.72
C PHE A 94 -7.67 4.23 7.00
N GLU A 95 -7.29 5.23 6.24
CA GLU A 95 -7.99 6.51 6.13
C GLU A 95 -8.43 6.66 4.68
N ILE A 96 -9.72 6.84 4.45
CA ILE A 96 -10.30 6.93 3.11
C ILE A 96 -11.22 8.14 3.10
N ASP A 97 -10.84 9.15 2.34
CA ASP A 97 -11.61 10.40 2.24
C ASP A 97 -11.41 11.07 0.88
N TRP A 98 -12.29 12.00 0.54
CA TRP A 98 -12.20 12.76 -0.69
C TRP A 98 -11.06 13.78 -0.65
N ALA A 99 -10.22 13.75 -1.68
CA ALA A 99 -9.23 14.78 -1.99
C ALA A 99 -9.72 15.64 -3.16
N GLY A 100 -10.49 16.69 -2.86
CA GLY A 100 -11.17 17.50 -3.86
C GLY A 100 -12.31 16.76 -4.56
N GLU A 101 -12.86 17.32 -5.63
CA GLU A 101 -14.18 16.93 -6.17
C GLU A 101 -14.27 15.56 -6.84
N GLN A 102 -13.14 14.95 -7.22
CA GLN A 102 -13.15 13.78 -8.10
C GLN A 102 -12.22 12.65 -7.66
N VAL A 103 -11.51 12.81 -6.54
CA VAL A 103 -10.48 11.87 -6.13
C VAL A 103 -10.76 11.37 -4.73
N LEU A 104 -10.80 10.06 -4.56
CA LEU A 104 -10.79 9.42 -3.25
C LEU A 104 -9.35 9.05 -2.91
N ASP A 105 -8.84 9.58 -1.81
CA ASP A 105 -7.51 9.27 -1.26
C ASP A 105 -7.63 8.11 -0.28
N ILE A 106 -6.75 7.12 -0.41
CA ILE A 106 -6.72 5.92 0.42
C ILE A 106 -5.34 5.81 1.03
N ARG A 107 -5.24 5.98 2.34
CA ARG A 107 -4.00 5.80 3.10
C ARG A 107 -4.05 4.54 3.91
N CYS A 108 -3.03 3.70 3.76
CA CYS A 108 -2.85 2.49 4.55
C CYS A 108 -1.60 2.66 5.42
N THR A 109 -1.77 2.59 6.75
CA THR A 109 -0.66 2.59 7.70
C THR A 109 -0.56 1.23 8.37
N VAL A 110 0.62 0.61 8.28
CA VAL A 110 0.92 -0.71 8.83
C VAL A 110 2.05 -0.61 9.83
N ARG A 111 1.97 -1.36 10.93
CA ARG A 111 3.00 -1.45 11.97
C ARG A 111 3.30 -2.91 12.33
N CYS A 112 4.57 -3.18 12.62
CA CYS A 112 5.00 -4.43 13.23
C CYS A 112 6.26 -4.23 14.08
N VAL A 113 6.63 -5.22 14.90
CA VAL A 113 7.97 -5.33 15.51
C VAL A 113 8.74 -6.47 14.85
N HIS A 114 9.64 -6.15 13.91
CA HIS A 114 10.37 -7.16 13.15
C HIS A 114 11.72 -6.71 12.59
N ARG A 115 12.40 -7.60 11.86
CA ARG A 115 13.74 -7.45 11.28
C ARG A 115 13.78 -6.71 9.94
N THR A 116 12.64 -6.64 9.26
CA THR A 116 12.45 -5.96 7.97
C THR A 116 11.25 -5.01 8.04
N GLY A 117 11.18 -4.06 7.11
CA GLY A 117 10.10 -3.07 7.08
C GLY A 117 8.79 -3.64 6.54
N VAL A 118 7.75 -2.80 6.62
CA VAL A 118 6.36 -3.12 6.21
C VAL A 118 5.89 -2.26 5.03
N GLU A 119 6.82 -1.77 4.20
CA GLU A 119 6.48 -0.91 3.06
C GLU A 119 5.57 -1.61 2.06
N MET A 120 5.84 -2.89 1.80
CA MET A 120 5.07 -3.68 0.85
C MET A 120 3.67 -3.99 1.36
N GLU A 121 3.52 -4.20 2.66
CA GLU A 121 2.23 -4.40 3.29
C GLU A 121 1.35 -3.16 3.14
N ALA A 122 1.90 -1.97 3.43
CA ALA A 122 1.17 -0.72 3.27
C ALA A 122 0.78 -0.46 1.80
N LEU A 123 1.72 -0.65 0.86
CA LEU A 123 1.48 -0.48 -0.58
C LEU A 123 0.42 -1.45 -1.10
N THR A 124 0.49 -2.72 -0.68
CA THR A 124 -0.44 -3.77 -1.09
C THR A 124 -1.83 -3.48 -0.52
N GLY A 125 -1.92 -3.10 0.76
CA GLY A 125 -3.17 -2.69 1.39
C GLY A 125 -3.87 -1.54 0.67
N ALA A 126 -3.14 -0.45 0.40
CA ALA A 126 -3.68 0.70 -0.33
C ALA A 126 -4.10 0.35 -1.76
N SER A 127 -3.33 -0.51 -2.44
CA SER A 127 -3.63 -0.95 -3.81
C SER A 127 -4.91 -1.79 -3.87
N VAL A 128 -5.05 -2.78 -2.99
CA VAL A 128 -6.23 -3.65 -2.98
C VAL A 128 -7.47 -2.92 -2.50
N ALA A 129 -7.34 -1.99 -1.54
CA ALA A 129 -8.44 -1.10 -1.18
C ALA A 129 -8.90 -0.27 -2.39
N ALA A 130 -7.98 0.30 -3.18
CA ALA A 130 -8.32 1.03 -4.41
C ALA A 130 -8.98 0.15 -5.48
N LEU A 131 -8.48 -1.08 -5.68
CA LEU A 131 -9.10 -2.07 -6.57
C LEU A 131 -10.52 -2.43 -6.12
N THR A 132 -10.75 -2.51 -4.81
CA THR A 132 -12.06 -2.79 -4.23
C THR A 132 -13.03 -1.64 -4.45
N VAL A 133 -12.58 -0.39 -4.25
CA VAL A 133 -13.37 0.80 -4.61
C VAL A 133 -13.75 0.77 -6.08
N TYR A 134 -12.80 0.44 -6.97
CA TYR A 134 -13.07 0.28 -8.39
C TYR A 134 -14.14 -0.81 -8.65
N ASP A 135 -14.01 -1.99 -8.05
CA ASP A 135 -14.97 -3.10 -8.23
C ASP A 135 -16.40 -2.74 -7.80
N MET A 136 -16.50 -1.99 -6.71
CA MET A 136 -17.76 -1.53 -6.13
C MET A 136 -18.41 -0.42 -6.98
N CYS A 137 -17.61 0.37 -7.70
CA CYS A 137 -18.08 1.51 -8.49
C CYS A 137 -18.12 1.26 -10.00
N LYS A 138 -17.54 0.17 -10.54
CA LYS A 138 -17.41 -0.05 -11.99
C LYS A 138 -18.73 -0.05 -12.76
N ALA A 139 -19.84 -0.41 -12.10
CA ALA A 139 -21.17 -0.35 -12.71
C ALA A 139 -21.63 1.09 -13.04
N LEU A 140 -21.09 2.11 -12.36
CA LEU A 140 -21.37 3.52 -12.62
C LEU A 140 -20.52 4.06 -13.77
N SER A 141 -19.26 3.61 -13.86
CA SER A 141 -18.38 3.96 -14.97
C SER A 141 -17.14 3.07 -14.99
N HIS A 142 -16.69 2.72 -16.19
CA HIS A 142 -15.41 2.04 -16.43
C HIS A 142 -14.26 3.02 -16.66
N SER A 143 -14.52 4.34 -16.67
CA SER A 143 -13.53 5.39 -16.95
C SER A 143 -12.83 5.91 -15.69
N MET A 144 -12.92 5.17 -14.58
CA MET A 144 -12.16 5.48 -13.36
C MET A 144 -10.68 5.12 -13.56
N SER A 145 -9.79 5.79 -12.84
CA SER A 145 -8.37 5.45 -12.83
C SER A 145 -7.86 5.26 -11.40
N ILE A 146 -7.07 4.21 -11.19
CA ILE A 146 -6.35 3.99 -9.94
C ILE A 146 -4.95 4.59 -10.09
N GLY A 147 -4.54 5.38 -9.11
CA GLY A 147 -3.21 5.94 -8.98
C GLY A 147 -3.18 7.45 -8.80
N PRO A 148 -2.01 8.00 -8.42
CA PRO A 148 -0.78 7.27 -8.12
C PRO A 148 -0.88 6.40 -6.86
N THR A 149 -0.09 5.32 -6.82
CA THR A 149 0.15 4.55 -5.60
C THR A 149 1.61 4.73 -5.19
N LYS A 150 1.87 5.16 -3.96
CA LYS A 150 3.23 5.49 -3.50
C LYS A 150 3.38 5.32 -2.00
N LEU A 151 4.62 5.12 -1.57
CA LEU A 151 5.00 5.19 -0.16
C LEU A 151 5.02 6.66 0.27
N VAL A 152 4.33 6.98 1.36
CA VAL A 152 4.32 8.33 1.94
C VAL A 152 5.38 8.46 3.02
N SER A 153 5.44 7.50 3.93
CA SER A 153 6.44 7.48 4.99
C SER A 153 6.81 6.07 5.42
N LYS A 154 8.01 5.94 5.99
CA LYS A 154 8.40 4.75 6.75
C LYS A 154 9.28 5.12 7.94
N ARG A 155 9.19 4.33 8.99
CA ARG A 155 9.95 4.47 10.23
C ARG A 155 10.52 3.13 10.67
N GLY A 156 11.73 3.17 11.23
CA GLY A 156 12.38 2.04 11.87
C GLY A 156 13.28 1.23 10.92
N GLY A 157 14.39 0.76 11.47
CA GLY A 157 15.47 0.13 10.69
C GLY A 157 16.61 1.08 10.40
N LYS A 158 17.20 0.92 9.21
CA LYS A 158 18.38 1.70 8.81
C LYS A 158 18.05 3.11 8.32
N ARG A 159 16.85 3.34 7.78
CA ARG A 159 16.48 4.59 7.10
C ARG A 159 14.99 4.88 7.26
N ASP A 160 14.70 6.12 7.61
CA ASP A 160 13.35 6.68 7.60
C ASP A 160 13.11 7.44 6.29
N ILE A 161 11.86 7.47 5.83
CA ILE A 161 11.44 8.19 4.62
C ILE A 161 10.17 8.99 4.94
N GLY A 162 10.05 10.19 4.38
CA GLY A 162 8.86 11.05 4.52
C GLY A 162 8.72 11.70 5.89
N ALA A 163 7.86 12.73 5.98
CA ALA A 163 7.53 13.39 7.24
C ALA A 163 6.81 12.43 8.21
N ALA A 164 6.95 12.68 9.51
CA ALA A 164 6.23 11.91 10.52
C ALA A 164 4.74 12.30 10.42
N GLN A 165 3.86 11.30 10.41
CA GLN A 165 2.42 11.48 10.54
C GLN A 165 2.02 11.04 11.93
#